data_AF-A0A5J4PAC2-F1
#
_entry.id   AF-A0A5J4PAC2-F1
#
_cell.length_a   1.000
_cell.length_b   1.000
_cell.length_c   1.000
_cell.angle_alpha   90.00
_cell.angle_beta   90.00
_cell.angle_gamma   90.00
#
_symmetry.space_group_name_H-M   'P 1'
#
loop_
_entity.id
_entity.type
_entity.pdbx_description
1 polymer ?
#
loop_
_entity_poly.entity_id
_entity_poly.type
_entity_poly.pdbx_seq_one_letter_code
_entity_poly.pdbx_strand_id
1 'polypeptide(L)'
;NPKNFDNYFFEKCLPQVEEITKNYGKIELIWFDTPGGIPEKYAKQLVDVVHRNQPHALVSGRVGFDMGDYRTFGDMEVPLENVDGLWEGVDVTNDSWGYAWYDQNWKSPKQILEYLISTIARGGTYMLNVGPDGKGQVPELAQESLRSAGKWIAKYPQAIYYADSSPWKHALPWGDVVRNEGKLYLTVFNWPATGKLYLPGFRSEI
;
A
#
# COMPACT_ATOMS: atom_id res chain seq x y z
N ASN A 1 42.47 2.52 -5.92
CA ASN A 1 41.63 1.44 -6.49
C ASN A 1 40.23 1.97 -6.73
N PRO A 2 39.67 1.81 -7.94
CA PRO A 2 38.27 2.12 -8.19
C PRO A 2 37.39 1.21 -7.34
N LYS A 3 36.40 1.77 -6.64
CA LYS A 3 35.42 1.00 -5.88
C LYS A 3 34.48 0.29 -6.86
N ASN A 4 34.18 -0.97 -6.60
CA ASN A 4 33.21 -1.76 -7.36
C ASN A 4 31.92 -1.97 -6.55
N PHE A 5 30.95 -2.69 -7.13
CA PHE A 5 29.68 -2.96 -6.46
C PHE A 5 29.85 -3.75 -5.16
N ASP A 6 30.79 -4.70 -5.11
CA ASP A 6 31.07 -5.51 -3.92
C ASP A 6 31.52 -4.63 -2.74
N ASN A 7 32.37 -3.62 -2.99
CA ASN A 7 32.75 -2.66 -1.96
C ASN A 7 31.52 -1.94 -1.40
N TYR A 8 30.61 -1.46 -2.26
CA TYR A 8 29.37 -0.83 -1.81
C TYR A 8 28.51 -1.81 -0.99
N PHE A 9 28.32 -3.03 -1.50
CA PHE A 9 27.46 -4.01 -0.86
C PHE A 9 27.97 -4.39 0.53
N PHE A 10 29.24 -4.80 0.64
CA PHE A 10 29.80 -5.31 1.89
C PHE A 10 30.24 -4.23 2.88
N GLU A 11 30.62 -3.03 2.42
CA GLU A 11 31.08 -1.95 3.31
C GLU A 11 29.97 -0.95 3.68
N LYS A 12 28.82 -0.96 2.97
CA LYS A 12 27.72 -0.01 3.20
C LYS A 12 26.35 -0.68 3.30
N CYS A 13 25.86 -1.28 2.20
CA CYS A 13 24.48 -1.76 2.12
C CYS A 13 24.17 -2.83 3.18
N LEU A 14 24.92 -3.93 3.18
CA LEU A 14 24.71 -5.04 4.10
C LEU A 14 24.91 -4.63 5.57
N PRO A 15 25.99 -3.90 5.95
CA PRO A 15 26.13 -3.38 7.32
C PRO A 15 24.96 -2.50 7.77
N GLN A 16 24.38 -1.67 6.90
CA GLN A 16 23.23 -0.83 7.25
C GLN A 16 21.96 -1.66 7.47
N VAL A 17 21.73 -2.70 6.66
CA VAL A 17 20.60 -3.62 6.89
C VAL A 17 20.80 -4.38 8.20
N GLU A 18 22.02 -4.81 8.53
CA GLU A 18 22.30 -5.42 9.85
C GLU A 18 22.06 -4.44 11.01
N GLU A 19 22.48 -3.17 10.87
CA GLU A 19 22.27 -2.14 11.88
C GLU A 19 20.78 -1.91 12.13
N ILE A 20 20.00 -1.68 11.06
CA ILE A 20 18.55 -1.45 11.14
C ILE A 20 17.87 -2.64 11.82
N THR A 21 18.19 -3.86 11.39
CA THR A 21 17.52 -5.08 11.86
C THR A 21 17.96 -5.54 13.25
N LYS A 22 18.98 -4.92 13.88
CA LYS A 22 19.44 -5.26 15.24
C LYS A 22 19.18 -4.15 16.26
N ASN A 23 19.27 -2.89 15.85
CA ASN A 23 19.42 -1.76 16.79
C ASN A 23 18.14 -0.91 16.96
N TYR A 24 17.08 -1.17 16.20
CA TYR A 24 15.86 -0.35 16.19
C TYR A 24 14.64 -1.06 16.80
N GLY A 25 14.87 -2.13 17.58
CA GLY A 25 13.81 -2.90 18.24
C GLY A 25 13.15 -3.93 17.32
N LYS A 26 11.89 -4.27 17.62
CA LYS A 26 11.11 -5.20 16.79
C LYS A 26 10.64 -4.47 15.53
N ILE A 27 10.95 -5.03 14.37
CA ILE A 27 10.53 -4.52 13.07
C ILE A 27 9.50 -5.49 12.47
N GLU A 28 8.40 -4.95 11.94
CA GLU A 28 7.33 -5.74 11.30
C GLU A 28 7.48 -5.79 9.77
N LEU A 29 8.18 -4.83 9.17
CA LEU A 29 8.33 -4.70 7.72
C LEU A 29 9.69 -4.08 7.36
N ILE A 30 10.40 -4.72 6.42
CA ILE A 30 11.53 -4.14 5.70
C ILE A 30 11.13 -3.95 4.24
N TRP A 31 11.12 -2.70 3.80
CA TRP A 31 10.67 -2.31 2.47
C TRP A 31 11.87 -1.93 1.59
N PHE A 32 12.40 -2.90 0.83
CA PHE A 32 13.42 -2.63 -0.19
C PHE A 32 12.75 -2.06 -1.44
N ASP A 33 13.46 -1.24 -2.23
CA ASP A 33 12.88 -0.59 -3.42
C ASP A 33 13.64 -0.91 -4.71
N THR A 34 13.15 -1.94 -5.40
CA THR A 34 13.63 -2.48 -6.68
C THR A 34 15.06 -3.03 -6.66
N PRO A 35 15.35 -4.11 -7.42
CA PRO A 35 16.70 -4.67 -7.43
C PRO A 35 17.72 -3.76 -8.13
N GLY A 36 17.32 -2.83 -9.01
CA GLY A 36 18.23 -1.86 -9.62
C GLY A 36 19.47 -2.44 -10.32
N GLY A 37 19.43 -3.70 -10.75
CA GLY A 37 20.57 -4.43 -11.33
C GLY A 37 21.48 -5.14 -10.33
N ILE A 38 21.12 -5.19 -9.04
CA ILE A 38 21.80 -6.00 -8.03
C ILE A 38 21.81 -7.47 -8.45
N PRO A 39 22.96 -8.16 -8.38
CA PRO A 39 23.00 -9.61 -8.51
C PRO A 39 22.09 -10.31 -7.49
N GLU A 40 21.33 -11.31 -7.93
CA GLU A 40 20.38 -12.07 -7.10
C GLU A 40 21.00 -12.57 -5.78
N LYS A 41 22.26 -13.04 -5.82
CA LYS A 41 22.99 -13.50 -4.62
C LYS A 41 23.04 -12.45 -3.50
N TYR A 42 23.09 -11.17 -3.84
CA TYR A 42 23.18 -10.08 -2.87
C TYR A 42 21.80 -9.71 -2.34
N ALA A 43 20.77 -9.67 -3.19
CA ALA A 43 19.38 -9.54 -2.73
C ALA A 43 19.03 -10.66 -1.74
N LYS A 44 19.37 -11.91 -2.08
CA LYS A 44 19.19 -13.06 -1.18
C LYS A 44 19.89 -12.87 0.16
N GLN A 45 21.14 -12.39 0.17
CA GLN A 45 21.85 -12.13 1.42
C GLN A 45 21.16 -11.08 2.30
N LEU A 46 20.57 -10.03 1.69
CA LEU A 46 19.79 -9.03 2.44
C LEU A 46 18.54 -9.65 3.07
N VAL A 47 17.79 -10.45 2.31
CA VAL A 47 16.59 -11.16 2.81
C VAL A 47 16.95 -12.12 3.94
N ASP A 48 18.00 -12.94 3.75
CA ASP A 48 18.49 -13.89 4.77
C ASP A 48 18.85 -13.16 6.09
N VAL A 49 19.45 -11.96 6.00
CA VAL A 49 19.80 -11.14 7.16
C VAL A 49 18.55 -10.62 7.86
N VAL A 50 17.57 -10.13 7.11
CA VAL A 50 16.29 -9.66 7.67
C VAL A 50 15.61 -10.79 8.43
N HIS A 51 15.37 -11.94 7.80
CA HIS A 51 14.67 -13.06 8.46
C HIS A 51 15.48 -13.69 9.60
N ARG A 52 16.81 -13.66 9.55
CA ARG A 52 17.66 -14.13 10.66
C ARG A 52 17.54 -13.22 11.89
N ASN A 53 17.55 -11.91 11.69
CA ASN A 53 17.56 -10.94 12.80
C ASN A 53 16.14 -10.59 13.27
N GLN A 54 15.15 -10.60 12.37
CA GLN A 54 13.77 -10.22 12.57
C GLN A 54 12.85 -11.28 11.91
N PRO A 55 12.70 -12.49 12.50
CA PRO A 55 11.99 -13.61 11.89
C PRO A 55 10.47 -13.40 11.70
N HIS A 56 9.93 -12.30 12.22
CA HIS A 56 8.53 -11.90 12.03
C HIS A 56 8.37 -10.72 11.07
N ALA A 57 9.46 -10.09 10.64
CA ALA A 57 9.38 -8.99 9.69
C ALA A 57 9.04 -9.54 8.30
N LEU A 58 8.07 -8.89 7.65
CA LEU A 58 7.81 -9.09 6.22
C LEU A 58 8.86 -8.34 5.39
N VAL A 59 9.20 -8.89 4.24
CA VAL A 59 10.01 -8.25 3.21
C VAL A 59 9.13 -7.90 2.01
N SER A 60 9.22 -6.65 1.53
CA SER A 60 8.45 -6.22 0.35
C SER A 60 8.83 -6.99 -0.91
N GLY A 61 7.85 -7.21 -1.79
CA GLY A 61 8.04 -7.81 -3.12
C GLY A 61 9.04 -7.07 -4.01
N ARG A 62 9.29 -5.80 -3.71
CA ARG A 62 10.25 -4.94 -4.41
C ARG A 62 11.72 -5.32 -4.20
N VAL A 63 12.04 -6.23 -3.28
CA VAL A 63 13.38 -6.84 -3.22
C VAL A 63 13.73 -7.58 -4.53
N GLY A 64 12.72 -8.00 -5.30
CA GLY A 64 12.87 -8.69 -6.57
C GLY A 64 13.10 -10.20 -6.43
N PHE A 65 13.30 -10.86 -7.57
CA PHE A 65 13.60 -12.30 -7.68
C PHE A 65 12.59 -13.23 -6.97
N ASP A 66 11.34 -12.78 -6.84
CA ASP A 66 10.28 -13.48 -6.10
C ASP A 66 10.65 -13.81 -4.64
N MET A 67 11.53 -13.01 -4.02
CA MET A 67 12.01 -13.23 -2.63
C MET A 67 11.25 -12.44 -1.56
N GLY A 68 10.25 -11.63 -1.93
CA GLY A 68 9.44 -10.89 -0.97
C GLY A 68 8.34 -11.76 -0.36
N ASP A 69 7.94 -11.44 0.87
CA ASP A 69 6.89 -12.16 1.61
C ASP A 69 5.47 -11.77 1.15
N TYR A 70 5.34 -10.65 0.47
CA TYR A 70 4.11 -10.19 -0.19
C TYR A 70 4.43 -9.48 -1.50
N ARG A 71 3.44 -9.39 -2.39
CA ARG A 71 3.61 -8.75 -3.70
C ARG A 71 3.44 -7.24 -3.62
N THR A 72 4.17 -6.52 -4.45
CA THR A 72 3.99 -5.08 -4.66
C THR A 72 3.75 -4.84 -6.14
N PHE A 73 2.70 -4.09 -6.48
CA PHE A 73 2.37 -3.76 -7.87
C PHE A 73 3.04 -2.44 -8.32
N GLY A 74 2.62 -1.94 -9.48
CA GLY A 74 3.01 -0.62 -9.96
C GLY A 74 2.65 0.48 -8.97
N ASP A 75 3.32 1.63 -9.13
CA ASP A 75 3.03 2.82 -8.34
C ASP A 75 1.60 3.31 -8.61
N MET A 76 0.87 3.64 -7.55
CA MET A 76 -0.48 4.23 -7.59
C MET A 76 -1.53 3.37 -8.30
N GLU A 77 -1.26 2.07 -8.41
CA GLU A 77 -2.10 1.14 -9.15
C GLU A 77 -3.02 0.35 -8.20
N VAL A 78 -4.30 0.26 -8.59
CA VAL A 78 -5.21 -0.76 -8.05
C VAL A 78 -5.52 -1.74 -9.19
N PRO A 79 -5.29 -3.05 -9.00
CA PRO A 79 -5.67 -4.06 -9.97
C PRO A 79 -7.15 -3.96 -10.36
N LEU A 80 -7.44 -4.29 -11.62
CA LEU A 80 -8.82 -4.33 -12.13
C LEU A 80 -9.61 -5.52 -11.58
N GLU A 81 -8.89 -6.61 -11.28
CA GLU A 81 -9.45 -7.84 -10.71
C GLU A 81 -8.85 -8.13 -9.34
N ASN A 82 -9.55 -8.91 -8.52
CA ASN A 82 -9.01 -9.39 -7.25
C ASN A 82 -7.72 -10.16 -7.48
N VAL A 83 -6.78 -9.96 -6.56
CA VAL A 83 -5.50 -10.67 -6.55
C VAL A 83 -5.46 -11.56 -5.33
N ASP A 84 -5.18 -12.85 -5.56
CA ASP A 84 -4.97 -13.81 -4.49
C ASP A 84 -3.61 -13.62 -3.80
N GLY A 85 -3.59 -13.86 -2.50
CA GLY A 85 -2.39 -13.74 -1.65
C GLY A 85 -2.17 -12.32 -1.12
N LEU A 86 -1.09 -12.15 -0.36
CA LEU A 86 -0.76 -10.85 0.24
C LEU A 86 -0.16 -9.93 -0.83
N TRP A 87 -0.71 -8.73 -0.92
CA TRP A 87 -0.15 -7.67 -1.75
C TRP A 87 -0.41 -6.27 -1.18
N GLU A 88 0.45 -5.34 -1.56
CA GLU A 88 0.38 -3.93 -1.18
C GLU A 88 0.44 -3.03 -2.42
N GLY A 89 -0.47 -2.06 -2.46
CA GLY A 89 -0.43 -0.94 -3.40
C GLY A 89 0.13 0.29 -2.70
N VAL A 90 1.07 0.97 -3.36
CA VAL A 90 1.70 2.19 -2.85
C VAL A 90 1.14 3.40 -3.57
N ASP A 91 0.87 4.49 -2.86
CA ASP A 91 0.34 5.71 -3.45
C ASP A 91 0.88 6.97 -2.75
N VAL A 92 0.72 8.11 -3.39
CA VAL A 92 1.17 9.43 -2.96
C VAL A 92 -0.01 10.33 -2.59
N THR A 93 0.22 11.36 -1.78
CA THR A 93 -0.83 12.34 -1.41
C THR A 93 -1.02 13.43 -2.47
N ASN A 94 -0.05 13.62 -3.37
CA ASN A 94 -0.12 14.45 -4.58
C ASN A 94 0.46 13.64 -5.77
N ASP A 95 1.34 14.22 -6.60
CA ASP A 95 2.01 13.53 -7.71
C ASP A 95 3.49 13.17 -7.39
N SER A 96 3.92 13.29 -6.12
CA SER A 96 5.32 13.07 -5.69
C SER A 96 5.46 12.28 -4.39
N TRP A 97 6.52 11.45 -4.30
CA TRP A 97 6.91 10.74 -3.08
C TRP A 97 7.55 11.69 -2.05
N GLY A 98 8.52 12.49 -2.49
CA GLY A 98 9.16 13.51 -1.65
C GLY A 98 8.37 14.81 -1.65
N TYR A 99 8.71 15.71 -0.72
CA TYR A 99 8.14 17.07 -0.72
C TYR A 99 8.48 17.82 -2.01
N ALA A 100 7.45 18.20 -2.75
CA ALA A 100 7.54 19.00 -3.96
C ALA A 100 6.72 20.29 -3.76
N TRP A 101 7.40 21.40 -3.42
CA TRP A 101 6.75 22.67 -3.06
C TRP A 101 5.83 23.23 -4.16
N TYR A 102 6.10 22.89 -5.42
CA TYR A 102 5.34 23.35 -6.59
C TYR A 102 4.16 22.45 -6.92
N ASP A 103 4.10 21.23 -6.38
CA ASP A 103 3.03 20.28 -6.64
C ASP A 103 1.87 20.52 -5.68
N GLN A 104 0.77 21.01 -6.24
CA GLN A 104 -0.46 21.32 -5.52
C GLN A 104 -1.61 20.40 -5.92
N ASN A 105 -1.34 19.31 -6.65
CA ASN A 105 -2.35 18.35 -7.09
C ASN A 105 -2.68 17.34 -5.98
N TRP A 106 -3.17 17.85 -4.84
CA TRP A 106 -3.45 17.03 -3.68
C TRP A 106 -4.69 16.15 -3.88
N LYS A 107 -4.58 14.87 -3.53
CA LYS A 107 -5.72 13.96 -3.47
C LYS A 107 -6.73 14.45 -2.43
N SER A 108 -7.97 14.59 -2.85
CA SER A 108 -9.10 14.88 -1.94
C SER A 108 -9.36 13.72 -0.96
N PRO A 109 -10.07 13.96 0.16
CA PRO A 109 -10.48 12.89 1.06
C PRO A 109 -11.27 11.78 0.34
N LYS A 110 -12.10 12.16 -0.63
CA LYS A 110 -12.89 11.22 -1.45
C LYS A 110 -11.97 10.30 -2.25
N GLN A 111 -10.99 10.85 -2.97
CA GLN A 111 -10.03 10.05 -3.75
C GLN A 111 -9.26 9.08 -2.86
N ILE A 112 -8.75 9.54 -1.70
CA ILE A 112 -8.03 8.66 -0.75
C ILE A 112 -8.91 7.47 -0.33
N LEU A 113 -10.18 7.71 -0.01
CA LEU A 113 -11.10 6.66 0.39
C LEU A 113 -11.47 5.72 -0.77
N GLU A 114 -11.63 6.25 -1.98
CA GLU A 114 -11.87 5.44 -3.17
C GLU A 114 -10.72 4.46 -3.44
N TYR A 115 -9.47 4.93 -3.39
CA TYR A 115 -8.28 4.09 -3.55
C TYR A 115 -8.14 3.06 -2.43
N LEU A 116 -8.32 3.47 -1.17
CA LEU A 116 -8.28 2.57 -0.01
C LEU A 116 -9.30 1.43 -0.15
N ILE A 117 -10.56 1.77 -0.42
CA ILE A 117 -11.66 0.79 -0.49
C ILE A 117 -11.50 -0.09 -1.73
N SER A 118 -11.09 0.49 -2.85
CA SER A 118 -10.76 -0.25 -4.07
C SER A 118 -9.65 -1.28 -3.84
N THR A 119 -8.60 -0.89 -3.13
CA THR A 119 -7.47 -1.77 -2.78
C THR A 119 -7.92 -2.94 -1.92
N ILE A 120 -8.68 -2.66 -0.85
CA ILE A 120 -9.24 -3.70 0.03
C ILE A 120 -10.20 -4.61 -0.74
N ALA A 121 -11.05 -4.05 -1.59
CA ALA A 121 -11.98 -4.81 -2.42
C ALA A 121 -11.26 -5.77 -3.38
N ARG A 122 -10.00 -5.50 -3.73
CA ARG A 122 -9.13 -6.38 -4.53
C ARG A 122 -8.20 -7.26 -3.69
N GLY A 123 -8.34 -7.24 -2.36
CA GLY A 123 -7.62 -8.09 -1.41
C GLY A 123 -6.28 -7.54 -0.92
N GLY A 124 -6.00 -6.26 -1.18
CA GLY A 124 -4.70 -5.64 -0.89
C GLY A 124 -4.68 -4.74 0.35
N THR A 125 -3.46 -4.32 0.69
CA THR A 125 -3.18 -3.25 1.64
C THR A 125 -2.83 -1.96 0.91
N TYR A 126 -3.31 -0.82 1.38
CA TYR A 126 -3.06 0.49 0.79
C TYR A 126 -2.04 1.28 1.62
N MET A 127 -0.83 1.48 1.08
CA MET A 127 0.22 2.27 1.72
C MET A 127 0.28 3.67 1.10
N LEU A 128 -0.25 4.65 1.84
CA LEU A 128 -0.29 6.04 1.41
C LEU A 128 0.88 6.85 1.98
N ASN A 129 1.67 7.43 1.08
CA ASN A 129 2.83 8.25 1.40
C ASN A 129 2.47 9.69 1.80
N VAL A 130 3.26 10.25 2.73
CA VAL A 130 3.35 11.68 3.00
C VAL A 130 4.77 12.16 2.76
N GLY A 131 4.94 13.33 2.14
CA GLY A 131 6.26 13.96 1.94
C GLY A 131 6.43 15.18 2.84
N PRO A 132 7.07 15.05 4.03
CA PRO A 132 7.35 16.19 4.91
C PRO A 132 8.32 17.19 4.27
N ASP A 133 8.15 18.47 4.59
CA ASP A 133 9.06 19.52 4.17
C ASP A 133 10.44 19.42 4.85
N GLY A 134 11.39 20.28 4.47
CA GLY A 134 12.73 20.32 5.06
C GLY A 134 12.78 20.66 6.56
N LYS A 135 11.64 21.03 7.17
CA LYS A 135 11.47 21.25 8.62
C LYS A 135 10.75 20.08 9.31
N GLY A 136 10.48 18.99 8.58
CA GLY A 136 9.78 17.82 9.07
C GLY A 136 8.27 18.00 9.21
N GLN A 137 7.67 19.02 8.59
CA GLN A 137 6.22 19.27 8.65
C GLN A 137 5.51 18.60 7.48
N VAL A 138 4.43 17.87 7.76
CA VAL A 138 3.54 17.35 6.70
C VAL A 138 2.76 18.53 6.10
N PRO A 139 2.66 18.67 4.77
CA PRO A 139 1.90 19.74 4.13
C PRO A 139 0.45 19.82 4.60
N GLU A 140 -0.06 21.03 4.82
CA GLU A 140 -1.38 21.27 5.43
C GLU A 140 -2.52 20.60 4.64
N LEU A 141 -2.52 20.70 3.30
CA LEU A 141 -3.54 20.10 2.44
C LEU A 141 -3.55 18.55 2.52
N ALA A 142 -2.38 17.92 2.69
CA ALA A 142 -2.30 16.49 2.95
C ALA A 142 -2.86 16.16 4.35
N GLN A 143 -2.54 16.95 5.38
CA GLN A 143 -3.10 16.75 6.72
C GLN A 143 -4.63 16.87 6.73
N GLU A 144 -5.19 17.90 6.11
CA GLU A 144 -6.63 18.12 6.01
C GLU A 144 -7.34 16.93 5.33
N SER A 145 -6.77 16.46 4.23
CA SER A 145 -7.32 15.35 3.46
C SER A 145 -7.27 14.03 4.24
N LEU A 146 -6.13 13.73 4.88
CA LEU A 146 -5.94 12.55 5.73
C LEU A 146 -6.87 12.56 6.95
N ARG A 147 -7.00 13.71 7.64
CA ARG A 147 -7.90 13.82 8.80
C ARG A 147 -9.35 13.66 8.39
N SER A 148 -9.75 14.19 7.23
CA SER A 148 -11.12 14.08 6.73
C SER A 148 -11.45 12.64 6.30
N ALA A 149 -10.52 11.96 5.62
CA ALA A 149 -10.64 10.53 5.33
C ALA A 149 -10.69 9.69 6.62
N GLY A 150 -9.83 10.00 7.60
CA GLY A 150 -9.80 9.35 8.91
C GLY A 150 -11.12 9.48 9.69
N LYS A 151 -11.79 10.64 9.63
CA LYS A 151 -13.14 10.81 10.22
C LYS A 151 -14.17 9.88 9.58
N TRP A 152 -14.09 9.65 8.28
CA TRP A 152 -14.97 8.70 7.59
C TRP A 152 -14.66 7.26 7.99
N ILE A 153 -13.38 6.88 8.01
CA ILE A 153 -12.92 5.55 8.45
C ILE A 153 -13.38 5.26 9.88
N ALA A 154 -13.24 6.22 10.79
CA ALA A 154 -13.69 6.08 12.18
C ALA A 154 -15.21 5.86 12.32
N LYS A 155 -16.00 6.33 11.35
CA LYS A 155 -17.46 6.11 11.32
C LYS A 155 -17.83 4.74 10.74
N TYR A 156 -17.02 4.19 9.83
CA TYR A 156 -17.28 2.93 9.15
C TYR A 156 -16.09 1.96 9.20
N PRO A 157 -15.53 1.66 10.38
CA PRO A 157 -14.33 0.82 10.50
C PRO A 157 -14.52 -0.58 9.92
N GLN A 158 -15.74 -1.10 9.96
CA GLN A 158 -16.10 -2.43 9.46
C GLN A 158 -15.97 -2.57 7.93
N ALA A 159 -15.97 -1.46 7.19
CA ALA A 159 -15.74 -1.47 5.74
C ALA A 159 -14.22 -1.43 5.39
N ILE A 160 -13.35 -1.35 6.40
CA ILE A 160 -11.90 -1.16 6.21
C ILE A 160 -11.12 -2.27 6.93
N TYR A 161 -11.24 -2.33 8.25
CA TYR A 161 -10.43 -3.25 9.06
C TYR A 161 -11.01 -4.66 9.03
N TYR A 162 -10.13 -5.65 8.82
CA TYR A 162 -10.47 -7.07 8.70
C TYR A 162 -11.49 -7.39 7.59
N ALA A 163 -11.66 -6.47 6.64
CA ALA A 163 -12.54 -6.69 5.50
C ALA A 163 -11.84 -7.55 4.44
N ASP A 164 -12.55 -8.54 3.94
CA ASP A 164 -12.16 -9.37 2.81
C ASP A 164 -12.51 -8.69 1.48
N SER A 165 -11.83 -9.14 0.42
CA SER A 165 -12.06 -8.74 -0.97
C SER A 165 -13.52 -8.95 -1.43
N SER A 166 -13.92 -8.17 -2.43
CA SER A 166 -15.23 -8.23 -3.09
C SER A 166 -15.52 -9.63 -3.65
N PRO A 167 -16.74 -10.16 -3.52
CA PRO A 167 -17.11 -11.40 -4.20
C PRO A 167 -17.34 -11.22 -5.71
N TRP A 168 -17.40 -9.98 -6.22
CA TRP A 168 -17.59 -9.69 -7.65
C TRP A 168 -16.30 -9.64 -8.46
N LYS A 169 -15.14 -9.92 -7.85
CA LYS A 169 -13.80 -9.90 -8.48
C LYS A 169 -13.35 -8.56 -9.08
N HIS A 170 -14.24 -7.62 -9.35
CA HIS A 170 -13.95 -6.32 -9.95
C HIS A 170 -14.87 -5.24 -9.35
N ALA A 171 -14.54 -3.98 -9.61
CA ALA A 171 -15.37 -2.84 -9.20
C ALA A 171 -16.75 -2.85 -9.89
N LEU A 172 -17.75 -2.27 -9.23
CA LEU A 172 -19.08 -2.07 -9.80
C LEU A 172 -19.21 -0.65 -10.39
N PRO A 173 -20.14 -0.40 -11.32
CA PRO A 173 -20.24 0.91 -11.99
C PRO A 173 -20.46 2.12 -11.07
N TRP A 174 -20.93 1.89 -9.84
CA TRP A 174 -21.25 2.93 -8.86
C TRP A 174 -20.23 2.99 -7.70
N GLY A 175 -19.30 2.04 -7.61
CA GLY A 175 -18.33 1.96 -6.52
C GLY A 175 -17.88 0.52 -6.22
N ASP A 176 -17.62 0.23 -4.96
CA ASP A 176 -17.01 -1.04 -4.54
C ASP A 176 -17.72 -1.72 -3.38
N VAL A 177 -17.42 -3.02 -3.24
CA VAL A 177 -17.98 -3.84 -2.17
C VAL A 177 -16.87 -4.57 -1.45
N VAL A 178 -16.90 -4.55 -0.13
CA VAL A 178 -16.06 -5.41 0.71
C VAL A 178 -16.94 -6.33 1.54
N ARG A 179 -16.37 -7.45 2.00
CA ARG A 179 -17.07 -8.39 2.89
C ARG A 179 -16.44 -8.33 4.27
N ASN A 180 -17.24 -8.25 5.33
CA ASN A 180 -16.74 -8.39 6.69
C ASN A 180 -17.81 -9.03 7.58
N GLU A 181 -17.42 -9.98 8.43
CA GLU A 181 -18.32 -10.70 9.35
C GLU A 181 -19.64 -11.19 8.70
N GLY A 182 -19.55 -11.76 7.50
CA GLY A 182 -20.72 -12.28 6.76
C GLY A 182 -21.65 -11.19 6.18
N LYS A 183 -21.29 -9.92 6.26
CA LYS A 183 -22.01 -8.79 5.67
C LYS A 183 -21.27 -8.25 4.46
N LEU A 184 -22.03 -7.65 3.54
CA LEU A 184 -21.52 -6.88 2.42
C LEU A 184 -21.62 -5.38 2.75
N TYR A 185 -20.53 -4.65 2.53
CA TYR A 185 -20.46 -3.21 2.71
C TYR A 185 -20.30 -2.56 1.35
N LEU A 186 -21.40 -1.99 0.85
CA LEU A 186 -21.45 -1.31 -0.44
C LEU A 186 -21.00 0.14 -0.23
N THR A 187 -19.87 0.51 -0.82
CA THR A 187 -19.41 1.89 -0.84
C THR A 187 -19.70 2.53 -2.18
N VAL A 188 -20.65 3.46 -2.19
CA VAL A 188 -21.08 4.17 -3.40
C VAL A 188 -20.20 5.40 -3.62
N PHE A 189 -19.33 5.32 -4.61
CA PHE A 189 -18.45 6.41 -5.03
C PHE A 189 -19.22 7.45 -5.87
N ASN A 190 -20.07 6.94 -6.75
CA ASN A 190 -20.88 7.75 -7.67
C ASN A 190 -22.31 7.22 -7.68
N TRP A 191 -23.24 8.02 -7.16
CA TRP A 191 -24.65 7.68 -7.17
C TRP A 191 -25.19 7.68 -8.61
N PRO A 192 -25.83 6.59 -9.06
CA PRO A 192 -26.44 6.56 -10.38
C PRO A 192 -27.57 7.58 -10.50
N ALA A 193 -27.67 8.24 -11.65
CA ALA A 193 -28.74 9.20 -11.94
C ALA A 193 -30.16 8.57 -11.87
N THR A 194 -30.25 7.25 -12.04
CA THR A 194 -31.49 6.48 -11.91
C THR A 194 -31.95 6.31 -10.46
N GLY A 195 -31.10 6.61 -9.47
CA GLY A 195 -31.33 6.33 -8.06
C GLY A 195 -31.30 4.84 -7.69
N LYS A 196 -30.95 3.95 -8.64
CA LYS A 196 -30.94 2.50 -8.44
C LYS A 196 -29.53 1.95 -8.49
N LEU A 197 -29.15 1.18 -7.47
CA LEU A 197 -27.92 0.40 -7.44
C LEU A 197 -28.20 -1.01 -7.96
N TYR A 198 -27.42 -1.45 -8.94
CA TYR A 198 -27.49 -2.81 -9.45
C TYR A 198 -26.41 -3.65 -8.79
N LEU A 199 -26.81 -4.76 -8.17
CA LEU A 199 -25.93 -5.73 -7.51
C LEU A 199 -26.12 -7.11 -8.18
N PRO A 200 -25.26 -7.48 -9.15
CA PRO A 200 -25.44 -8.71 -9.92
C PRO A 200 -25.48 -9.96 -9.02
N GLY A 201 -26.39 -10.89 -9.29
CA GLY A 201 -26.47 -12.16 -8.55
C GLY A 201 -27.33 -12.12 -7.28
N PHE A 202 -27.78 -10.94 -6.82
CA PHE A 202 -28.82 -10.82 -5.80
C PHE A 202 -30.19 -10.68 -6.47
N ARG A 203 -31.18 -11.45 -6.00
CA ARG A 203 -32.56 -11.45 -6.53
C ARG A 203 -33.56 -10.73 -5.61
N SER A 204 -33.10 -10.15 -4.51
CA SER A 204 -33.93 -9.36 -3.59
C SER A 204 -33.86 -7.87 -3.94
N GLU A 205 -34.98 -7.17 -3.80
CA GLU A 205 -34.96 -5.71 -3.67
C GLU A 205 -34.27 -5.37 -2.33
N ILE A 206 -33.28 -4.48 -2.36
CA ILE A 206 -32.50 -4.02 -1.19
C ILE A 206 -32.92 -2.58 -0.90
#